data_AF-A0A2E4D801-F1
#
_entry.id   AF-A0A2E4D801-F1
#
_cell.length_a   1.000
_cell.length_b   1.000
_cell.length_c   1.000
_cell.angle_alpha   90.00
_cell.angle_beta   90.00
_cell.angle_gamma   90.00
#
_symmetry.space_group_name_H-M   'P 1'
#
loop_
_entity.id
_entity.type
_entity.pdbx_description
1 polymer ?
#
loop_
_entity_poly.entity_id
_entity_poly.type
_entity_poly.pdbx_seq_one_letter_code
_entity_poly.pdbx_strand_id
1 'polypeptide(L)'
;MKILKLLLILLPFTAQAEYRVYQYMITNLVLNSQEEPKSHIVESTLNPSMYHAYHGGTSLIEISLLRTWRCVGNTAKKSICPSPYAKLTQGDLSEI
;
A
#
# COMPACT_ATOMS: atom_id res chain seq x y z
N MET A 1 -18.19 -46.02 2.70
CA MET A 1 -17.99 -44.66 3.27
C MET A 1 -16.53 -44.21 3.47
N LYS A 2 -15.49 -45.04 3.28
CA LYS A 2 -14.08 -44.60 3.42
C LYS A 2 -13.56 -43.80 2.21
N ILE A 3 -13.96 -44.19 1.00
CA ILE A 3 -13.57 -43.52 -0.26
C ILE A 3 -14.17 -42.10 -0.37
N LEU A 4 -15.40 -41.88 0.14
CA LEU A 4 -16.04 -40.57 0.16
C LEU A 4 -15.28 -39.57 1.05
N LYS A 5 -14.71 -40.02 2.17
CA LYS A 5 -13.88 -39.18 3.05
C LYS A 5 -12.54 -38.81 2.39
N LEU A 6 -11.98 -39.70 1.58
CA LEU A 6 -10.75 -39.46 0.83
C LEU A 6 -10.94 -38.40 -0.28
N LEU A 7 -12.10 -38.43 -0.95
CA LEU A 7 -12.42 -37.47 -2.01
C LEU A 7 -12.60 -36.03 -1.48
N LEU A 8 -13.07 -35.88 -0.24
CA LEU A 8 -13.30 -34.57 0.39
C LEU A 8 -12.01 -33.83 0.74
N ILE A 9 -10.87 -34.54 0.84
CA ILE A 9 -9.56 -33.97 1.22
C ILE A 9 -8.84 -33.34 0.01
N LEU A 10 -9.27 -33.65 -1.21
CA LEU A 10 -8.62 -33.21 -2.45
C LEU A 10 -9.25 -31.96 -3.08
N LEU A 11 -10.11 -31.23 -2.37
CA LEU A 11 -10.63 -29.96 -2.87
C LEU A 11 -9.52 -28.91 -2.90
N PRO A 12 -9.09 -28.44 -4.09
CA PRO A 12 -8.05 -27.43 -4.17
C PRO A 12 -8.62 -26.08 -3.71
N PHE A 13 -8.09 -25.53 -2.63
CA PHE A 13 -8.32 -24.13 -2.27
C PHE A 13 -7.48 -23.25 -3.19
N THR A 14 -8.11 -22.28 -3.85
CA THR A 14 -7.40 -21.29 -4.64
C THR A 14 -6.72 -20.29 -3.71
N ALA A 15 -5.38 -20.37 -3.60
CA ALA A 15 -4.61 -19.34 -2.92
C ALA A 15 -4.45 -18.14 -3.86
N GLN A 16 -5.01 -16.98 -3.48
CA GLN A 16 -4.72 -15.73 -4.18
C GLN A 16 -3.52 -15.05 -3.53
N ALA A 17 -2.60 -14.55 -4.35
CA ALA A 17 -1.56 -13.66 -3.85
C ALA A 17 -2.21 -12.37 -3.34
N GLU A 18 -1.69 -11.83 -2.24
CA GLU A 18 -2.09 -10.52 -1.73
C GLU A 18 -0.84 -9.69 -1.42
N TYR A 19 -0.97 -8.38 -1.57
CA TYR A 19 0.03 -7.42 -1.13
C TYR A 19 -0.63 -6.24 -0.43
N ARG A 20 0.14 -5.58 0.45
CA ARG A 20 -0.32 -4.40 1.15
C ARG A 20 0.22 -3.15 0.46
N VAL A 21 -0.66 -2.16 0.32
CA VAL A 21 -0.30 -0.82 -0.11
C VAL A 21 -0.37 0.10 1.10
N TYR A 22 0.58 1.02 1.15
CA TYR A 22 0.74 2.04 2.16
C TYR A 22 0.66 3.39 1.48
N GLN A 23 -0.14 4.29 2.02
CA GLN A 23 -0.17 5.68 1.64
C GLN A 23 0.56 6.49 2.70
N TYR A 24 1.62 7.18 2.30
CA TYR A 24 2.45 8.00 3.17
C TYR A 24 2.29 9.47 2.83
N MET A 25 2.38 10.32 3.85
CA MET A 25 2.84 11.70 3.69
C MET A 25 4.36 11.69 3.87
N ILE A 26 5.10 12.11 2.85
CA ILE A 26 6.55 12.23 2.87
C ILE A 26 6.90 13.67 3.17
N THR A 27 7.76 13.90 4.15
CA THR A 27 8.32 15.22 4.46
C THR A 27 9.83 15.17 4.22
N ASN A 28 10.32 16.10 3.40
CA ASN A 28 11.76 16.22 3.12
C ASN A 28 12.44 16.98 4.27
N LEU A 29 13.45 16.36 4.87
CA LEU A 29 14.19 16.93 6.00
C LEU A 29 15.42 17.73 5.55
N VAL A 30 15.77 17.69 4.25
CA VAL A 30 16.91 18.41 3.69
C VAL A 30 16.58 19.90 3.57
N LEU A 31 17.23 20.70 4.41
CA LEU A 31 17.14 22.16 4.37
C LEU A 31 17.76 22.66 3.06
N ASN A 32 17.01 23.49 2.31
CA ASN A 32 17.39 24.09 1.02
C ASN A 32 17.31 23.19 -0.22
N SER A 33 16.56 22.07 -0.18
CA SER A 33 16.18 21.40 -1.43
C SER A 33 15.27 22.32 -2.25
N GLN A 34 15.74 22.78 -3.41
CA GLN A 34 14.94 23.59 -4.35
C GLN A 34 14.15 22.73 -5.35
N GLU A 35 14.46 21.44 -5.43
CA GLU A 35 13.92 20.54 -6.46
C GLU A 35 12.66 19.78 -6.02
N GLU A 36 12.45 19.59 -4.72
CA GLU A 36 11.39 18.74 -4.18
C GLU A 36 10.40 19.51 -3.30
N PRO A 37 9.09 19.24 -3.38
CA PRO A 37 8.11 19.82 -2.48
C PRO A 37 8.41 19.42 -1.03
N LYS A 38 8.24 20.36 -0.11
CA LYS A 38 8.46 20.14 1.34
C LYS A 38 7.72 18.91 1.87
N SER A 39 6.51 18.67 1.36
CA SER A 39 5.72 17.49 1.69
C SER A 39 4.81 17.07 0.54
N HIS A 40 4.62 15.76 0.35
CA HIS A 40 3.71 15.22 -0.65
C HIS A 40 3.18 13.82 -0.27
N ILE A 41 2.07 13.42 -0.87
CA ILE A 41 1.45 12.10 -0.63
C ILE A 41 1.93 11.11 -1.69
N VAL A 42 2.30 9.91 -1.25
CA VAL A 42 2.71 8.80 -2.14
C VAL A 42 2.03 7.50 -1.75
N GLU A 43 1.90 6.59 -2.71
CA GLU A 43 1.46 5.22 -2.50
C GLU A 43 2.63 4.27 -2.80
N SER A 44 2.85 3.29 -1.94
CA SER A 44 3.94 2.33 -2.07
C SER A 44 3.55 0.96 -1.54
N THR A 45 4.16 -0.10 -2.08
CA THR A 45 4.08 -1.46 -1.52
C THR A 45 5.13 -1.72 -0.45
N LEU A 46 6.08 -0.80 -0.25
CA LEU A 46 7.10 -0.89 0.78
C LEU A 46 6.49 -0.53 2.14
N ASN A 47 6.67 -1.41 3.11
CA ASN A 47 6.36 -1.11 4.51
C ASN A 47 7.26 0.03 5.03
N PRO A 48 6.96 0.63 6.20
CA PRO A 48 7.66 1.83 6.66
C PRO A 48 9.19 1.66 6.74
N SER A 49 9.65 0.54 7.28
CA SER A 49 11.08 0.24 7.41
C SER A 49 11.77 0.08 6.07
N MET A 50 11.14 -0.62 5.12
CA MET A 50 11.67 -0.80 3.77
C MET A 50 11.65 0.51 2.97
N TYR A 51 10.61 1.33 3.15
CA TYR A 51 10.49 2.61 2.47
C TYR A 51 11.62 3.55 2.91
N HIS A 52 11.88 3.66 4.21
CA HIS A 52 13.05 4.41 4.70
C HIS A 52 14.35 3.87 4.14
N ALA A 53 14.59 2.56 4.22
CA ALA A 53 15.83 1.96 3.73
C ALA A 53 16.07 2.23 2.23
N TYR A 54 15.01 2.19 1.42
CA TYR A 54 15.09 2.46 -0.02
C TYR A 54 15.38 3.94 -0.34
N HIS A 55 14.85 4.87 0.46
CA HIS A 55 14.96 6.32 0.22
C HIS A 55 16.07 7.01 1.05
N GLY A 56 17.10 6.25 1.44
CA GLY A 56 18.29 6.79 2.10
C GLY A 56 18.15 7.05 3.61
N GLY A 57 17.10 6.50 4.24
CA GLY A 57 16.95 6.44 5.69
C GLY A 57 16.16 7.58 6.31
N THR A 58 16.06 7.56 7.63
CA THR A 58 15.27 8.49 8.45
C THR A 58 15.90 9.88 8.58
N SER A 59 17.14 10.07 8.12
CA SER A 59 17.84 11.37 8.16
C SER A 59 17.51 12.27 6.98
N LEU A 60 16.98 11.70 5.89
CA LEU A 60 16.65 12.44 4.65
C LEU A 60 15.16 12.71 4.52
N ILE A 61 14.35 11.73 4.95
CA ILE A 61 12.91 11.79 4.87
C ILE A 61 12.26 11.37 6.17
N GLU A 62 11.16 12.03 6.50
CA GLU A 62 10.19 11.59 7.48
C GLU A 62 8.95 11.07 6.75
N ILE A 63 8.40 9.94 7.21
CA ILE A 63 7.19 9.36 6.64
C ILE A 63 6.10 9.28 7.71
N SER A 64 4.90 9.72 7.38
CA SER A 64 3.70 9.54 8.19
C SER A 64 2.74 8.61 7.46
N LEU A 65 2.39 7.47 8.09
CA LEU A 65 1.44 6.52 7.51
C LEU A 65 0.02 7.07 7.61
N LEU A 66 -0.60 7.32 6.47
CA LEU A 66 -1.98 7.81 6.40
C LEU A 66 -2.98 6.66 6.34
N ARG A 67 -2.76 5.71 5.42
CA ARG A 67 -3.69 4.62 5.14
C ARG A 67 -2.98 3.36 4.69
N THR A 68 -3.63 2.21 4.88
CA THR A 68 -3.23 0.96 4.22
C THR A 68 -4.44 0.22 3.67
N TRP A 69 -4.25 -0.51 2.59
CA TRP A 69 -5.24 -1.45 2.06
C TRP A 69 -4.55 -2.68 1.48
N ARG A 70 -5.35 -3.73 1.31
CA ARG A 70 -4.89 -4.98 0.69
C ARG A 70 -5.33 -5.01 -0.76
N CYS A 71 -4.40 -5.37 -1.63
CA CYS A 71 -4.65 -5.67 -3.02
C CYS A 71 -4.54 -7.17 -3.21
N VAL A 72 -5.60 -7.77 -3.77
CA VAL A 72 -5.67 -9.21 -4.05
C VAL A 72 -5.37 -9.43 -5.53
N GLY A 73 -4.59 -10.46 -5.84
CA GLY A 73 -4.24 -10.88 -7.20
C GLY A 73 -2.75 -10.77 -7.52
N ASN A 74 -2.44 -10.77 -8.81
CA ASN A 74 -1.05 -10.83 -9.31
C ASN A 74 -0.26 -9.55 -8.96
N THR A 75 0.86 -9.74 -8.24
CA THR A 75 1.78 -8.71 -7.76
C THR A 75 2.83 -8.29 -8.80
N ALA A 76 2.95 -9.00 -9.92
CA ALA A 76 3.97 -8.73 -10.92
C ALA A 76 3.56 -7.61 -11.89
N LYS A 77 4.31 -6.50 -11.88
CA LYS A 77 4.26 -5.41 -12.86
C LYS A 77 2.90 -4.70 -13.04
N LYS A 78 1.96 -4.88 -12.12
CA LYS A 78 0.68 -4.15 -12.14
C LYS A 78 0.78 -2.84 -11.37
N SER A 79 -0.02 -1.86 -11.79
CA SER A 79 -0.27 -0.66 -10.99
C SER A 79 -0.91 -1.03 -9.65
N ILE A 80 -0.70 -0.16 -8.66
CA ILE A 80 -1.32 -0.24 -7.34
C ILE A 80 -2.85 -0.31 -7.51
N CYS A 81 -3.51 -1.23 -6.80
CA CYS A 81 -4.97 -1.33 -6.85
C CYS A 81 -5.61 -0.10 -6.19
N PRO A 82 -6.79 0.36 -6.65
CA PRO A 82 -7.39 1.59 -6.15
C PRO A 82 -7.69 1.50 -4.66
N SER A 83 -7.39 2.58 -3.95
CA SER A 83 -7.76 2.70 -2.54
C SER A 83 -9.28 2.56 -2.37
N PRO A 84 -9.76 1.78 -1.39
CA PRO A 84 -11.19 1.69 -1.11
C PRO A 84 -11.79 3.03 -0.66
N TYR A 85 -10.95 3.99 -0.27
CA TYR A 85 -11.34 5.32 0.17
C TYR A 85 -11.36 6.38 -0.95
N ALA A 86 -10.98 6.02 -2.19
CA ALA A 86 -10.93 6.96 -3.31
C ALA A 86 -12.28 7.61 -3.64
N LYS A 87 -13.39 7.00 -3.21
CA LYS A 87 -14.75 7.50 -3.46
C LYS A 87 -15.26 8.48 -2.39
N LEU A 88 -14.57 8.65 -1.26
CA LEU A 88 -15.05 9.46 -0.14
C LEU A 88 -14.77 10.97 -0.32
N THR A 89 -13.90 11.37 -1.26
CA THR A 89 -13.49 12.76 -1.44
C THR A 89 -14.42 13.60 -2.31
N GLN A 90 -15.47 13.01 -2.90
CA GLN A 90 -16.35 13.73 -3.84
C GLN A 90 -17.63 14.29 -3.20
N GLY A 91 -17.95 13.90 -1.95
CA GLY A 91 -19.17 14.33 -1.24
C GLY A 91 -18.96 15.16 0.02
N ASP A 92 -17.74 15.19 0.58
CA ASP A 92 -17.45 15.88 1.85
C ASP A 92 -16.85 17.30 1.69
N LEU A 93 -16.62 17.75 0.44
CA LEU A 93 -16.10 19.09 0.14
C LEU A 93 -17.18 20.04 -0.41
N SER A 94 -18.43 19.60 -0.51
CA SER A 94 -19.57 20.42 -0.95
C SER A 94 -20.39 21.03 0.20
N GLU A 95 -19.98 20.81 1.45
CA GLU A 95 -20.68 21.33 2.65
C GLU A 95 -19.80 22.27 3.51
N ILE A 96 -18.77 22.90 2.91
CA ILE A 96 -18.04 24.02 3.54
C ILE A 96 -18.19 25.27 2.68
#